data_AF-A0A960FI78-F1
#
_entry.id   AF-A0A960FI78-F1
#
_cell.length_a   1.000
_cell.length_b   1.000
_cell.length_c   1.000
_cell.angle_alpha   90.00
_cell.angle_beta   90.00
_cell.angle_gamma   90.00
#
_symmetry.space_group_name_H-M   'P 1'
#
loop_
_entity.id
_entity.type
_entity.pdbx_description
1 polymer ?
#
loop_
_entity_poly.entity_id
_entity_poly.type
_entity_poly.pdbx_seq_one_letter_code
_entity_poly.pdbx_strand_id
1 'polypeptide(L)'
;MSSRGRSPDATWVHLPPPDLVAAVQLQPTPHIPLGSIRHLLRPLHDETGRLVDWLLFASGFDDHDAVPQYWRWRNTWRRHWPLGPLSNVESLRDVVADIEHDLGRELDDLLDALVGASGRPVQVEATVAEALITEIVTVRLALSVDDRTGWGIVDDMPARTRADGLARTWAPTDHEVVLAGTSVAAVVVRPGVGLAVLHGDPPTAAFEGVSAVDLRHDDVVVIDHRGQSLHLDQHDARPLGWLVPRSLRWHVRTVPFGVVWALLLDGLESAARVAGATGEAMVITGEVGVA
;
A
#
# COMPACT_ATOMS: atom_id res chain seq x y z
N MET A 1 0.43 10.16 50.70
CA MET A 1 -0.08 9.07 49.83
C MET A 1 -0.49 9.71 48.51
N SER A 2 0.35 9.56 47.51
CA SER A 2 0.20 10.16 46.19
C SER A 2 -0.71 9.30 45.31
N SER A 3 -1.90 9.81 44.98
CA SER A 3 -2.67 9.30 43.84
C SER A 3 -2.26 10.09 42.60
N ARG A 4 -1.21 9.61 41.91
CA ARG A 4 -0.95 10.03 40.53
C ARG A 4 -2.03 9.41 39.65
N GLY A 5 -3.05 10.21 39.33
CA GLY A 5 -3.87 9.94 38.16
C GLY A 5 -2.98 10.05 36.93
N ARG A 6 -2.67 8.93 36.28
CA ARG A 6 -2.29 8.95 34.88
C ARG A 6 -3.52 9.49 34.14
N SER A 7 -3.41 10.72 33.64
CA SER A 7 -4.24 11.13 32.53
C SER A 7 -3.99 10.10 31.41
N PRO A 8 -5.01 9.59 30.70
CA PRO A 8 -4.74 8.85 29.49
C PRO A 8 -4.04 9.84 28.54
N ASP A 9 -2.74 9.63 28.31
CA ASP A 9 -2.04 10.34 27.25
C ASP A 9 -2.85 10.10 25.98
N ALA A 10 -3.23 11.18 25.31
CA ALA A 10 -3.87 11.12 24.02
C ALA A 10 -2.82 10.66 22.99
N THR A 11 -2.47 9.38 23.04
CA THR A 11 -1.57 8.73 22.10
C THR A 11 -2.33 8.63 20.78
N TRP A 12 -2.21 9.67 19.95
CA TRP A 12 -2.71 9.59 18.59
C TRP A 12 -1.80 8.69 17.78
N VAL A 13 -2.40 7.91 16.88
CA VAL A 13 -1.70 7.04 15.94
C VAL A 13 -2.33 7.27 14.57
N HIS A 14 -1.50 7.57 13.58
CA HIS A 14 -1.87 7.65 12.18
C HIS A 14 -1.13 6.55 11.42
N LEU A 15 -1.87 5.58 10.90
CA LEU A 15 -1.31 4.49 10.11
C LEU A 15 -1.20 4.90 8.64
N PRO A 16 -0.25 4.31 7.88
CA PRO A 16 -0.18 4.46 6.44
C PRO A 16 -1.53 4.21 5.75
N PRO A 17 -1.82 4.92 4.64
CA PRO A 17 -2.93 4.57 3.77
C PRO A 17 -2.87 3.09 3.42
N PRO A 18 -4.02 2.37 3.45
CA PRO A 18 -4.05 0.95 3.18
C PRO A 18 -3.57 0.68 1.75
N ASP A 19 -2.75 -0.35 1.58
CA ASP A 19 -2.40 -0.85 0.27
C ASP A 19 -3.60 -1.60 -0.31
N LEU A 20 -3.95 -1.34 -1.56
CA LEU A 20 -5.04 -2.00 -2.26
C LEU A 20 -4.52 -3.23 -3.00
N VAL A 21 -5.36 -4.27 -3.08
CA VAL A 21 -5.12 -5.48 -3.86
C VAL A 21 -6.36 -5.80 -4.68
N ALA A 22 -6.16 -5.98 -5.98
CA ALA A 22 -7.16 -6.58 -6.85
C ALA A 22 -7.05 -8.10 -6.78
N ALA A 23 -8.18 -8.79 -6.76
CA ALA A 23 -8.23 -10.24 -6.79
C ALA A 23 -9.31 -10.75 -7.75
N VAL A 24 -8.99 -11.81 -8.47
CA VAL A 24 -9.93 -12.51 -9.36
C VAL A 24 -9.96 -13.98 -8.96
N GLN A 25 -11.17 -14.50 -8.75
CA GLN A 25 -11.38 -15.90 -8.47
C GLN A 25 -11.21 -16.71 -9.76
N LEU A 26 -10.33 -17.72 -9.75
CA LEU A 26 -10.05 -18.56 -10.91
C LEU A 26 -10.76 -19.91 -10.84
N GLN A 27 -11.03 -20.37 -9.63
CA GLN A 27 -11.68 -21.64 -9.30
C GLN A 27 -12.57 -21.45 -8.06
N PRO A 28 -13.56 -22.32 -7.83
CA PRO A 28 -14.35 -22.28 -6.61
C PRO A 28 -13.48 -22.33 -5.34
N THR A 29 -13.90 -21.59 -4.31
CA THR A 29 -13.18 -21.54 -3.03
C THR A 29 -13.08 -22.97 -2.45
N PRO A 30 -11.87 -23.48 -2.16
CA PRO A 30 -11.72 -24.84 -1.66
C PRO A 30 -12.47 -25.05 -0.35
N HIS A 31 -13.31 -26.08 -0.27
CA HIS A 31 -14.01 -26.41 0.98
C HIS A 31 -13.08 -26.91 2.09
N ILE A 32 -11.91 -27.43 1.72
CA ILE A 32 -10.90 -27.93 2.64
C ILE A 32 -9.67 -27.02 2.57
N PRO A 33 -9.23 -26.42 3.68
CA PRO A 33 -8.07 -25.55 3.70
C PRO A 33 -6.77 -26.34 3.54
N LEU A 34 -5.66 -25.66 3.26
CA LEU A 34 -4.35 -26.30 3.20
C LEU A 34 -3.99 -26.92 4.55
N GLY A 35 -3.79 -28.25 4.57
CA GLY A 35 -3.61 -29.03 5.81
C GLY A 35 -2.47 -28.55 6.71
N SER A 36 -1.33 -28.13 6.12
CA SER A 36 -0.15 -27.69 6.86
C SER A 36 -0.37 -26.43 7.71
N ILE A 37 -1.20 -25.51 7.23
CA ILE A 37 -1.51 -24.23 7.90
C ILE A 37 -2.96 -24.14 8.34
N ARG A 38 -3.73 -25.24 8.29
CA ARG A 38 -5.19 -25.23 8.55
C ARG A 38 -5.59 -24.58 9.87
N HIS A 39 -4.72 -24.69 10.89
CA HIS A 39 -4.95 -24.17 12.23
C HIS A 39 -4.76 -22.64 12.31
N LEU A 40 -4.18 -22.04 11.26
CA LEU A 40 -3.97 -20.61 11.09
C LEU A 40 -4.99 -19.99 10.14
N LEU A 41 -5.88 -20.79 9.54
CA LEU A 41 -6.85 -20.31 8.54
C LEU A 41 -8.25 -20.18 9.14
N ARG A 42 -8.93 -19.09 8.80
CA ARG A 42 -10.32 -18.82 9.19
C ARG A 42 -11.20 -18.76 7.95
N PRO A 43 -12.32 -19.51 7.91
CA PRO A 43 -13.25 -19.42 6.80
C PRO A 43 -14.04 -18.10 6.88
N LEU A 44 -14.18 -17.43 5.74
CA LEU A 44 -15.07 -16.29 5.56
C LEU A 44 -16.32 -16.77 4.84
N HIS A 45 -17.48 -16.48 5.41
CA HIS A 45 -18.76 -16.81 4.81
C HIS A 45 -19.48 -15.53 4.40
N ASP A 46 -20.24 -15.61 3.31
CA ASP A 46 -21.18 -14.55 2.94
C ASP A 46 -22.43 -14.58 3.85
N GLU A 47 -23.35 -13.64 3.60
CA GLU A 47 -24.61 -13.51 4.34
C GLU A 47 -25.51 -14.75 4.24
N THR A 48 -25.32 -15.58 3.21
CA THR A 48 -26.06 -16.83 3.01
C THR A 48 -25.40 -18.03 3.69
N GLY A 49 -24.26 -17.82 4.36
CA GLY A 49 -23.49 -18.86 5.01
C GLY A 49 -22.63 -19.70 4.05
N ARG A 50 -22.46 -19.27 2.80
CA ARG A 50 -21.58 -19.93 1.84
C ARG A 50 -20.14 -19.49 2.07
N LEU A 51 -19.21 -20.45 2.04
CA LEU A 51 -17.78 -20.17 2.11
C LEU A 51 -17.34 -19.38 0.87
N VAL A 52 -16.84 -18.17 1.09
CA VAL A 52 -16.34 -17.28 0.03
C VAL A 52 -14.83 -17.12 0.07
N ASP A 53 -14.20 -17.24 1.25
CA ASP A 53 -12.76 -17.05 1.39
C ASP A 53 -12.14 -17.81 2.57
N TRP A 54 -10.81 -17.87 2.61
CA TRP A 54 -10.00 -18.28 3.75
C TRP A 54 -9.00 -17.18 4.10
N LEU A 55 -9.03 -16.70 5.34
CA LEU A 55 -8.15 -15.66 5.84
C LEU A 55 -7.05 -16.27 6.71
N LEU A 56 -5.81 -15.81 6.55
CA LEU A 56 -4.72 -16.13 7.47
C LEU A 56 -4.90 -15.29 8.75
N PHE A 57 -4.93 -15.96 9.89
CA PHE A 57 -5.06 -15.32 11.20
C PHE A 57 -3.74 -14.66 11.63
N ALA A 58 -3.79 -13.61 12.46
CA ALA A 58 -2.61 -12.82 12.83
C ALA A 58 -1.45 -13.66 13.40
N SER A 59 -1.74 -14.69 14.20
CA SER A 59 -0.70 -15.58 14.73
C SER A 59 0.06 -16.36 13.65
N GLY A 60 -0.46 -16.42 12.42
CA GLY A 60 0.23 -16.98 11.27
C GLY A 60 1.37 -16.10 10.75
N PHE A 61 1.45 -14.83 11.15
CA PHE A 61 2.60 -13.97 10.81
C PHE A 61 3.83 -14.26 11.67
N ASP A 62 3.65 -14.90 12.83
CA ASP A 62 4.75 -15.36 13.67
C ASP A 62 5.44 -16.61 13.09
N ASP A 63 4.78 -17.32 12.19
CA ASP A 63 5.32 -18.48 11.47
C ASP A 63 5.88 -18.05 10.10
N HIS A 64 7.21 -18.05 10.01
CA HIS A 64 7.95 -17.66 8.81
C HIS A 64 7.52 -18.42 7.55
N ASP A 65 7.06 -19.68 7.68
CA ASP A 65 6.69 -20.52 6.55
C ASP A 65 5.18 -20.49 6.25
N ALA A 66 4.35 -20.01 7.17
CA ALA A 66 2.90 -19.97 6.98
C ALA A 66 2.48 -18.96 5.92
N VAL A 67 3.06 -17.75 5.91
CA VAL A 67 2.72 -16.68 4.95
C VAL A 67 3.04 -17.11 3.51
N PRO A 68 4.24 -17.61 3.17
CA PRO A 68 4.53 -18.10 1.82
C PRO A 68 3.64 -19.28 1.41
N GLN A 69 3.35 -20.21 2.33
CA GLN A 69 2.46 -21.35 2.05
C GLN A 69 1.03 -20.90 1.76
N TYR A 70 0.51 -19.97 2.56
CA TYR A 70 -0.81 -19.37 2.37
C TYR A 70 -0.92 -18.75 0.98
N TRP A 71 -0.01 -17.86 0.60
CA TRP A 71 -0.05 -17.21 -0.71
C TRP A 71 0.12 -18.20 -1.87
N ARG A 72 1.00 -19.20 -1.74
CA ARG A 72 1.16 -20.24 -2.77
C ARG A 72 -0.13 -21.04 -2.97
N TRP A 73 -0.78 -21.45 -1.89
CA TRP A 73 -2.05 -22.17 -1.97
C TRP A 73 -3.20 -21.29 -2.45
N ARG A 74 -3.29 -20.05 -1.96
CA ARG A 74 -4.31 -19.09 -2.38
C ARG A 74 -4.26 -18.84 -3.89
N ASN A 75 -3.04 -18.70 -4.43
CA ASN A 75 -2.81 -18.49 -5.87
C ASN A 75 -3.22 -19.67 -6.77
N THR A 76 -3.56 -20.85 -6.23
CA THR A 76 -4.08 -21.95 -7.05
C THR A 76 -5.55 -21.78 -7.43
N TRP A 77 -6.29 -20.93 -6.74
CA TRP A 77 -7.73 -20.75 -6.95
C TRP A 77 -8.18 -19.28 -6.98
N ARG A 78 -7.34 -18.35 -6.51
CA ARG A 78 -7.58 -16.90 -6.58
C ARG A 78 -6.27 -16.17 -6.82
N ARG A 79 -6.22 -15.35 -7.87
CA ARG A 79 -5.04 -14.57 -8.22
C ARG A 79 -5.16 -13.15 -7.67
N HIS A 80 -4.03 -12.58 -7.26
CA HIS A 80 -3.95 -11.28 -6.60
C HIS A 80 -2.94 -10.39 -7.31
N TRP A 81 -3.23 -9.10 -7.37
CA TRP A 81 -2.37 -8.07 -7.92
C TRP A 81 -2.32 -6.88 -6.95
N PRO A 82 -1.13 -6.53 -6.44
CA PRO A 82 -0.98 -5.31 -5.66
C PRO A 82 -1.27 -4.10 -6.52
N LEU A 83 -2.00 -3.13 -5.97
CA LEU A 83 -2.34 -1.87 -6.62
C LEU A 83 -1.64 -0.67 -5.95
N GLY A 84 -1.01 -0.87 -4.79
CA GLY A 84 -0.39 0.20 -4.01
C GLY A 84 -1.37 0.97 -3.14
N PRO A 85 -0.95 2.09 -2.52
CA PRO A 85 -1.72 2.76 -1.48
C PRO A 85 -2.97 3.45 -2.02
N LEU A 86 -4.04 3.48 -1.23
CA LEU A 86 -5.28 4.22 -1.53
C LEU A 86 -5.02 5.70 -1.83
N SER A 87 -4.01 6.31 -1.23
CA SER A 87 -3.62 7.70 -1.50
C SER A 87 -3.22 7.96 -2.95
N ASN A 88 -2.72 6.95 -3.66
CA ASN A 88 -2.44 7.08 -5.10
C ASN A 88 -3.76 7.10 -5.87
N VAL A 89 -4.72 6.24 -5.51
CA VAL A 89 -6.06 6.27 -6.12
C VAL A 89 -6.75 7.63 -5.92
N GLU A 90 -6.65 8.20 -4.71
CA GLU A 90 -7.22 9.52 -4.38
C GLU A 90 -6.64 10.65 -5.23
N SER A 91 -5.35 10.59 -5.56
CA SER A 91 -4.65 11.64 -6.31
C SER A 91 -4.63 11.43 -7.83
N LEU A 92 -4.96 10.24 -8.33
CA LEU A 92 -4.86 9.93 -9.76
C LEU A 92 -5.75 10.85 -10.61
N ARG A 93 -6.96 11.19 -10.15
CA ARG A 93 -7.90 12.04 -10.90
C ARG A 93 -7.33 13.44 -11.13
N ASP A 94 -6.85 14.08 -10.06
CA ASP A 94 -6.27 15.42 -10.12
C ASP A 94 -5.03 15.40 -11.03
N VAL A 95 -4.21 14.37 -10.91
CA VAL A 95 -2.99 14.20 -11.72
C VAL A 95 -3.30 14.01 -13.20
N VAL A 96 -4.35 13.26 -13.55
CA VAL A 96 -4.77 13.06 -14.94
C VAL A 96 -5.35 14.34 -15.52
N ALA A 97 -6.11 15.11 -14.73
CA ALA A 97 -6.59 16.43 -15.14
C ALA A 97 -5.44 17.42 -15.36
N ASP A 98 -4.41 17.40 -14.51
CA ASP A 98 -3.23 18.27 -14.62
C ASP A 98 -2.42 18.04 -15.91
N ILE A 99 -2.46 16.83 -16.49
CA ILE A 99 -1.83 16.54 -17.79
C ILE A 99 -2.76 16.78 -18.97
N GLU A 100 -3.85 17.52 -18.76
CA GLU A 100 -4.87 17.84 -19.76
C GLU A 100 -5.49 16.59 -20.40
N HIS A 101 -5.62 15.51 -19.61
CA HIS A 101 -6.26 14.28 -20.03
C HIS A 101 -7.55 14.04 -19.25
N ASP A 102 -8.54 13.45 -19.91
CA ASP A 102 -9.81 13.10 -19.30
C ASP A 102 -9.81 11.63 -18.92
N LEU A 103 -10.33 11.32 -17.73
CA LEU A 103 -10.67 9.95 -17.39
C LEU A 103 -11.91 9.53 -18.17
N GLY A 104 -11.87 8.32 -18.71
CA GLY A 104 -13.07 7.67 -19.20
C GLY A 104 -13.96 7.23 -18.03
N ARG A 105 -15.21 6.88 -18.33
CA ARG A 105 -16.25 6.73 -17.31
C ARG A 105 -15.98 5.54 -16.40
N GLU A 106 -15.55 4.43 -16.96
CA GLU A 106 -15.38 3.17 -16.23
C GLU A 106 -14.25 3.26 -15.21
N LEU A 107 -13.12 3.88 -15.57
CA LEU A 107 -12.04 4.14 -14.64
C LEU A 107 -12.46 5.20 -13.61
N ASP A 108 -13.14 6.27 -14.01
CA ASP A 108 -13.60 7.32 -13.09
C ASP A 108 -14.57 6.79 -12.02
N ASP A 109 -15.60 6.03 -12.44
CA ASP A 109 -16.57 5.36 -11.57
C ASP A 109 -15.86 4.38 -10.61
N LEU A 110 -14.82 3.68 -11.08
CA LEU A 110 -14.01 2.78 -10.24
C LEU A 110 -13.21 3.53 -9.17
N LEU A 111 -12.54 4.63 -9.53
CA LEU A 111 -11.77 5.43 -8.58
C LEU A 111 -12.69 5.97 -7.47
N ASP A 112 -13.86 6.50 -7.84
CA ASP A 112 -14.86 6.96 -6.86
C ASP A 112 -15.33 5.83 -5.92
N ALA A 113 -15.60 4.66 -6.48
CA ALA A 113 -16.00 3.51 -5.68
C ALA A 113 -14.90 3.11 -4.68
N LEU A 114 -13.63 3.13 -5.10
CA LEU A 114 -12.50 2.78 -4.23
C LEU A 114 -12.29 3.80 -3.10
N VAL A 115 -12.33 5.09 -3.41
CA VAL A 115 -12.21 6.16 -2.41
C VAL A 115 -13.38 6.12 -1.42
N GLY A 116 -14.62 6.02 -1.93
CA GLY A 116 -15.83 5.95 -1.10
C GLY A 116 -15.96 4.67 -0.27
N ALA A 117 -15.35 3.57 -0.72
CA ALA A 117 -15.30 2.33 0.04
C ALA A 117 -14.31 2.40 1.21
N SER A 118 -13.26 3.25 1.10
CA SER A 118 -12.23 3.46 2.13
C SER A 118 -11.62 2.13 2.63
N GLY A 119 -11.21 1.28 1.69
CA GLY A 119 -10.61 -0.03 1.96
C GLY A 119 -11.61 -1.18 2.07
N ARG A 120 -12.93 -0.92 2.12
CA ARG A 120 -13.95 -1.97 1.98
C ARG A 120 -13.92 -2.61 0.58
N PRO A 121 -14.37 -3.86 0.43
CA PRO A 121 -14.39 -4.52 -0.88
C PRO A 121 -15.22 -3.78 -1.92
N VAL A 122 -14.65 -3.57 -3.10
CA VAL A 122 -15.30 -3.06 -4.31
C VAL A 122 -15.31 -4.16 -5.35
N GLN A 123 -16.49 -4.49 -5.87
CA GLN A 123 -16.65 -5.47 -6.94
C GLN A 123 -16.76 -4.77 -8.29
N VAL A 124 -16.00 -5.26 -9.27
CA VAL A 124 -15.98 -4.78 -10.65
C VAL A 124 -16.40 -5.93 -11.55
N GLU A 125 -17.50 -5.74 -12.26
CA GLU A 125 -18.09 -6.74 -13.14
C GLU A 125 -17.17 -7.06 -14.32
N ALA A 126 -17.10 -8.33 -14.73
CA ALA A 126 -16.26 -8.74 -15.86
C ALA A 126 -16.65 -8.06 -17.19
N THR A 127 -17.91 -7.62 -17.31
CA THR A 127 -18.44 -6.97 -18.52
C THR A 127 -17.81 -5.61 -18.81
N VAL A 128 -17.23 -4.94 -17.81
CA VAL A 128 -16.56 -3.63 -18.00
C VAL A 128 -15.05 -3.76 -18.24
N ALA A 129 -14.51 -4.98 -18.20
CA ALA A 129 -13.07 -5.22 -18.25
C ALA A 129 -12.39 -4.65 -19.51
N GLU A 130 -13.00 -4.80 -20.69
CA GLU A 130 -12.41 -4.32 -21.94
C GLU A 130 -12.34 -2.78 -22.02
N ALA A 131 -13.39 -2.10 -21.60
CA ALA A 131 -13.43 -0.64 -21.51
C ALA A 131 -12.36 -0.14 -20.53
N LEU A 132 -12.32 -0.74 -19.33
CA LEU A 132 -11.36 -0.40 -18.28
C LEU A 132 -9.90 -0.60 -18.76
N ILE A 133 -9.59 -1.70 -19.45
CA ILE A 133 -8.25 -1.96 -20.00
C ILE A 133 -7.85 -0.87 -21.00
N THR A 134 -8.75 -0.50 -21.90
CA THR A 134 -8.50 0.53 -22.92
C THR A 134 -8.19 1.89 -22.28
N GLU A 135 -8.96 2.27 -21.26
CA GLU A 135 -8.76 3.51 -20.52
C GLU A 135 -7.44 3.50 -19.75
N ILE A 136 -7.13 2.42 -19.02
CA ILE A 136 -5.87 2.26 -18.28
C ILE A 136 -4.66 2.39 -19.22
N VAL A 137 -4.70 1.76 -20.40
CA VAL A 137 -3.61 1.85 -21.38
C VAL A 137 -3.40 3.28 -21.85
N THR A 138 -4.50 4.02 -22.07
CA THR A 138 -4.48 5.41 -22.52
C THR A 138 -3.90 6.33 -21.44
N VAL A 139 -4.39 6.21 -20.20
CA VAL A 139 -3.90 6.98 -19.06
C VAL A 139 -2.42 6.67 -18.79
N ARG A 140 -2.02 5.40 -18.83
CA ARG A 140 -0.61 5.01 -18.66
C ARG A 140 0.28 5.64 -19.72
N LEU A 141 -0.17 5.68 -20.98
CA LEU A 141 0.59 6.32 -22.06
C LEU A 141 0.75 7.83 -21.79
N ALA A 142 -0.33 8.52 -21.42
CA ALA A 142 -0.29 9.95 -21.09
C ALA A 142 0.67 10.25 -19.93
N LEU A 143 0.64 9.44 -18.86
CA LEU A 143 1.56 9.57 -17.73
C LEU A 143 3.02 9.22 -18.07
N SER A 144 3.25 8.37 -19.08
CA SER A 144 4.61 7.93 -19.47
C SER A 144 5.39 8.99 -20.25
N VAL A 145 4.70 9.95 -20.87
CA VAL A 145 5.31 11.04 -21.64
C VAL A 145 5.45 12.33 -20.83
N ASP A 146 4.90 12.37 -19.62
CA ASP A 146 5.07 13.45 -18.66
C ASP A 146 6.50 13.46 -18.10
N ASP A 147 7.14 14.64 -18.08
CA ASP A 147 8.53 14.83 -17.68
C ASP A 147 8.70 15.08 -16.18
N ARG A 148 7.61 15.20 -15.42
CA ARG A 148 7.63 15.27 -13.97
C ARG A 148 8.25 14.00 -13.39
N THR A 149 8.59 14.09 -12.12
CA THR A 149 9.09 12.96 -11.35
C THR A 149 8.33 12.86 -10.05
N GLY A 150 8.19 11.65 -9.55
CA GLY A 150 7.74 11.40 -8.19
C GLY A 150 8.87 10.83 -7.36
N TRP A 151 8.50 10.21 -6.24
CA TRP A 151 9.44 9.49 -5.39
C TRP A 151 8.98 8.06 -5.21
N GLY A 152 9.95 7.19 -4.94
CA GLY A 152 9.68 5.84 -4.52
C GLY A 152 10.66 5.38 -3.45
N ILE A 153 10.16 4.54 -2.55
CA ILE A 153 10.96 3.81 -1.58
C ILE A 153 11.46 2.53 -2.22
N VAL A 154 12.75 2.30 -2.19
CA VAL A 154 13.41 1.06 -2.60
C VAL A 154 13.80 0.31 -1.33
N ASP A 155 13.30 -0.92 -1.21
CA ASP A 155 13.68 -1.82 -0.14
C ASP A 155 15.12 -2.33 -0.39
N ASP A 156 16.02 -2.14 0.58
CA ASP A 156 17.44 -2.52 0.50
C ASP A 156 17.71 -3.85 1.23
N MET A 157 16.66 -4.58 1.62
CA MET A 157 16.79 -5.90 2.24
C MET A 157 16.80 -7.02 1.19
N PRO A 158 17.78 -7.94 1.22
CA PRO A 158 17.82 -9.07 0.29
C PRO A 158 16.67 -10.04 0.59
N ALA A 159 15.69 -10.16 -0.31
CA ALA A 159 14.62 -11.14 -0.21
C ALA A 159 14.52 -12.01 -1.47
N ARG A 160 14.63 -13.33 -1.31
CA ARG A 160 14.62 -14.32 -2.41
C ARG A 160 13.29 -14.43 -3.18
N THR A 161 12.24 -13.74 -2.73
CA THR A 161 10.87 -13.90 -3.25
C THR A 161 10.13 -12.58 -3.43
N ARG A 162 10.76 -11.42 -3.23
CA ARG A 162 10.12 -10.12 -3.48
C ARG A 162 10.32 -9.77 -4.95
N ALA A 163 9.27 -9.27 -5.59
CA ALA A 163 9.41 -8.68 -6.90
C ALA A 163 10.43 -7.54 -6.80
N ASP A 164 11.45 -7.56 -7.65
CA ASP A 164 12.40 -6.46 -7.80
C ASP A 164 11.60 -5.18 -8.11
N GLY A 165 11.61 -4.18 -7.22
CA GLY A 165 10.75 -3.00 -7.42
C GLY A 165 10.71 -2.01 -6.26
N LEU A 166 9.88 -0.97 -6.42
CA LEU A 166 9.60 0.06 -5.43
C LEU A 166 8.57 -0.45 -4.42
N ALA A 167 8.86 -0.28 -3.12
CA ALA A 167 7.98 -0.66 -2.03
C ALA A 167 6.75 0.24 -1.92
N ARG A 168 6.95 1.56 -2.12
CA ARG A 168 5.89 2.57 -2.18
C ARG A 168 6.30 3.67 -3.13
N THR A 169 5.33 4.33 -3.75
CA THR A 169 5.52 5.48 -4.63
C THR A 169 4.51 6.57 -4.31
N TRP A 170 4.87 7.82 -4.57
CA TRP A 170 3.95 8.95 -4.52
C TRP A 170 4.31 9.99 -5.56
N ALA A 171 3.28 10.66 -6.06
CA ALA A 171 3.41 11.81 -6.95
C ALA A 171 3.82 13.07 -6.15
N PRO A 172 4.30 14.12 -6.83
CA PRO A 172 4.34 15.47 -6.27
C PRO A 172 3.00 15.87 -5.68
N THR A 173 3.07 16.55 -4.54
CA THR A 173 1.95 17.12 -3.82
C THR A 173 2.17 18.61 -3.67
N ASP A 174 1.08 19.37 -3.69
CA ASP A 174 1.07 20.83 -3.45
C ASP A 174 0.95 21.17 -1.97
N HIS A 175 0.62 20.18 -1.13
CA HIS A 175 0.47 20.34 0.31
C HIS A 175 1.20 19.22 1.08
N GLU A 176 1.43 19.45 2.37
CA GLU A 176 2.00 18.42 3.24
C GLU A 176 0.98 17.29 3.46
N VAL A 177 1.42 16.05 3.23
CA VAL A 177 0.60 14.84 3.43
C VAL A 177 1.23 13.98 4.51
N VAL A 178 0.49 13.70 5.58
CA VAL A 178 0.94 12.78 6.64
C VAL A 178 0.75 11.35 6.18
N LEU A 179 1.87 10.63 6.03
CA LEU A 179 1.84 9.20 5.70
C LEU A 179 1.64 8.34 6.94
N ALA A 180 2.37 8.62 8.01
CA ALA A 180 2.32 7.84 9.25
C ALA A 180 2.71 8.72 10.43
N GLY A 181 2.22 8.43 11.63
CA GLY A 181 2.64 9.21 12.80
C GLY A 181 2.13 8.75 14.16
N THR A 182 2.74 9.33 15.18
CA THR A 182 2.46 9.20 16.60
C THR A 182 2.60 10.56 17.27
N SER A 183 2.24 10.67 18.54
CA SER A 183 2.40 11.91 19.34
C SER A 183 3.80 12.53 19.35
N VAL A 184 4.84 11.78 19.03
CA VAL A 184 6.25 12.20 19.14
C VAL A 184 6.97 12.27 17.80
N ALA A 185 6.40 11.67 16.76
CA ALA A 185 7.02 11.62 15.44
C ALA A 185 5.98 11.38 14.33
N ALA A 186 6.19 12.02 13.18
CA ALA A 186 5.39 11.80 11.98
C ALA A 186 6.28 11.72 10.74
N VAL A 187 5.87 10.93 9.77
CA VAL A 187 6.48 10.89 8.44
C VAL A 187 5.53 11.52 7.46
N VAL A 188 6.02 12.53 6.76
CA VAL A 188 5.23 13.36 5.85
C VAL A 188 5.87 13.42 4.48
N VAL A 189 5.06 13.66 3.46
CA VAL A 189 5.53 14.12 2.14
C VAL A 189 5.33 15.62 2.07
N ARG A 190 6.39 16.36 1.75
CA ARG A 190 6.37 17.81 1.57
C ARG A 190 6.57 18.22 0.11
N PRO A 191 5.87 19.27 -0.35
CA PRO A 191 6.07 19.84 -1.67
C PRO A 191 7.55 20.20 -1.92
N GLY A 192 8.10 19.76 -3.06
CA GLY A 192 9.48 20.06 -3.48
C GLY A 192 10.60 19.40 -2.67
N VAL A 193 10.30 18.79 -1.52
CA VAL A 193 11.29 18.16 -0.62
C VAL A 193 11.22 16.64 -0.67
N GLY A 194 10.02 16.07 -0.87
CA GLY A 194 9.78 14.64 -0.78
C GLY A 194 9.55 14.20 0.66
N LEU A 195 10.15 13.09 1.07
CA LEU A 195 9.92 12.52 2.39
C LEU A 195 10.62 13.32 3.49
N ALA A 196 9.93 13.58 4.60
CA ALA A 196 10.47 14.25 5.78
C ALA A 196 10.00 13.56 7.08
N VAL A 197 10.80 13.68 8.13
CA VAL A 197 10.43 13.24 9.49
C VAL A 197 10.21 14.46 10.36
N LEU A 198 9.01 14.58 10.91
CA LEU A 198 8.71 15.50 12.01
C LEU A 198 8.95 14.77 13.32
N HIS A 199 9.69 15.37 14.26
CA HIS A 199 10.04 14.74 15.54
C HIS A 199 10.04 15.74 16.70
N GLY A 200 9.89 15.22 17.92
CA GLY A 200 9.76 15.98 19.16
C GLY A 200 8.35 15.87 19.76
N ASP A 201 8.17 16.37 20.97
CA ASP A 201 6.87 16.38 21.67
C ASP A 201 6.42 17.83 21.95
N PRO A 202 5.57 18.44 21.10
CA PRO A 202 4.99 17.91 19.86
C PRO A 202 5.97 17.90 18.66
N PRO A 203 5.68 17.16 17.56
CA PRO A 203 6.62 16.96 16.45
C PRO A 203 6.73 18.19 15.57
N THR A 204 7.53 19.16 16.00
CA THR A 204 7.74 20.44 15.30
C THR A 204 9.10 20.56 14.62
N ALA A 205 10.09 19.75 15.02
CA ALA A 205 11.39 19.73 14.36
C ALA A 205 11.29 18.87 13.10
N ALA A 206 11.72 19.41 11.96
CA ALA A 206 11.66 18.72 10.68
C ALA A 206 13.06 18.30 10.22
N PHE A 207 13.19 17.02 9.85
CA PHE A 207 14.34 16.46 9.16
C PHE A 207 13.92 16.15 7.72
N GLU A 208 14.39 16.98 6.79
CA GLU A 208 13.87 17.09 5.44
C GLU A 208 14.69 16.34 4.39
N GLY A 209 14.01 15.88 3.34
CA GLY A 209 14.65 15.24 2.19
C GLY A 209 15.32 13.93 2.58
N VAL A 210 14.61 13.09 3.32
CA VAL A 210 15.02 11.75 3.73
C VAL A 210 15.40 10.94 2.49
N SER A 211 16.62 10.44 2.47
CA SER A 211 17.19 9.64 1.38
C SER A 211 17.39 8.17 1.76
N ALA A 212 17.61 7.88 3.05
CA ALA A 212 17.76 6.51 3.53
C ALA A 212 17.35 6.35 4.99
N VAL A 213 16.92 5.14 5.36
CA VAL A 213 16.55 4.76 6.72
C VAL A 213 17.10 3.38 7.05
N ASP A 214 17.68 3.24 8.23
CA ASP A 214 18.15 1.98 8.80
C ASP A 214 17.53 1.75 10.19
N LEU A 215 16.68 0.73 10.28
CA LEU A 215 15.90 0.34 11.46
C LEU A 215 16.51 -0.84 12.22
N ARG A 216 17.70 -1.33 11.85
CA ARG A 216 18.28 -2.58 12.39
C ARG A 216 18.86 -2.44 13.80
N HIS A 217 19.08 -1.21 14.25
CA HIS A 217 19.79 -0.91 15.49
C HIS A 217 18.85 -0.40 16.58
N ASP A 218 19.35 -0.30 17.80
CA ASP A 218 18.60 0.30 18.92
C ASP A 218 18.31 1.79 18.67
N ASP A 219 19.23 2.45 17.94
CA ASP A 219 19.04 3.79 17.38
C ASP A 219 18.77 3.68 15.88
N VAL A 220 17.60 4.15 15.46
CA VAL A 220 17.25 4.29 14.04
C VAL A 220 18.00 5.46 13.44
N VAL A 221 18.65 5.22 12.30
CA VAL A 221 19.39 6.25 11.58
C VAL A 221 18.61 6.63 10.33
N VAL A 222 18.26 7.92 10.26
CA VAL A 222 17.64 8.54 9.08
C VAL A 222 18.69 9.45 8.44
N ILE A 223 18.92 9.28 7.15
CA ILE A 223 19.90 10.05 6.38
C ILE A 223 19.16 10.93 5.38
N ASP A 224 19.53 12.21 5.27
CA ASP A 224 18.98 13.12 4.26
C ASP A 224 19.74 13.06 2.92
N HIS A 225 19.28 13.81 1.92
CA HIS A 225 19.94 13.94 0.62
C HIS A 225 21.32 14.62 0.68
N ARG A 226 21.68 15.25 1.80
CA ARG A 226 22.98 15.92 2.04
C ARG A 226 23.94 15.05 2.84
N GLY A 227 23.53 13.87 3.28
CA GLY A 227 24.30 12.97 4.13
C GLY A 227 24.30 13.35 5.61
N GLN A 228 23.45 14.28 6.05
CA GLN A 228 23.21 14.51 7.47
C GLN A 228 22.42 13.34 8.05
N SER A 229 22.55 13.12 9.36
CA SER A 229 21.86 12.03 10.07
C SER A 229 21.00 12.56 11.20
N LEU A 230 19.82 11.97 11.33
CA LEU A 230 18.95 12.06 12.50
C LEU A 230 18.94 10.68 13.15
N HIS A 231 19.17 10.67 14.47
CA HIS A 231 19.08 9.48 15.29
C HIS A 231 17.78 9.52 16.09
N LEU A 232 16.99 8.47 15.99
CA LEU A 232 15.73 8.29 16.70
C LEU A 232 15.79 6.99 17.50
N ASP A 233 15.12 6.95 18.65
CA ASP A 233 14.88 5.66 19.28
C ASP A 233 13.87 4.83 18.48
N GLN A 234 13.77 3.53 18.77
CA GLN A 234 12.83 2.66 18.08
C GLN A 234 11.35 3.03 18.30
N HIS A 235 11.00 3.73 19.37
CA HIS A 235 9.63 4.14 19.64
C HIS A 235 9.21 5.27 18.71
N ASP A 236 10.06 6.30 18.60
CA ASP A 236 9.87 7.48 17.77
C ASP A 236 9.98 7.13 16.27
N ALA A 237 10.77 6.12 15.93
CA ALA A 237 10.93 5.66 14.56
C ALA A 237 9.81 4.73 14.06
N ARG A 238 8.82 4.36 14.89
CA ARG A 238 7.73 3.44 14.47
C ARG A 238 7.02 3.85 13.18
N PRO A 239 6.68 5.15 12.95
CA PRO A 239 6.10 5.59 11.69
C PRO A 239 6.90 5.22 10.44
N LEU A 240 8.24 5.23 10.53
CA LEU A 240 9.13 4.83 9.43
C LEU A 240 9.04 3.32 9.15
N GLY A 241 8.95 2.51 10.21
CA GLY A 241 8.75 1.06 10.10
C GLY A 241 7.40 0.71 9.47
N TRP A 242 6.35 1.50 9.71
CA TRP A 242 5.03 1.25 9.13
C TRP A 242 4.97 1.50 7.62
N LEU A 243 5.81 2.38 7.06
CA LEU A 243 5.84 2.61 5.61
C LEU A 243 6.29 1.38 4.82
N VAL A 244 7.25 0.62 5.36
CA VAL A 244 7.73 -0.62 4.73
C VAL A 244 7.82 -1.71 5.80
N PRO A 245 6.69 -2.30 6.22
CA PRO A 245 6.62 -3.18 7.40
C PRO A 245 7.54 -4.39 7.40
N ARG A 246 8.01 -4.80 6.21
CA ARG A 246 8.87 -5.98 6.01
C ARG A 246 10.32 -5.64 5.71
N SER A 247 10.68 -4.37 5.84
CA SER A 247 12.03 -3.89 5.60
C SER A 247 12.60 -3.23 6.86
N LEU A 248 13.85 -3.56 7.16
CA LEU A 248 14.61 -2.87 8.18
C LEU A 248 15.57 -1.84 7.57
N ARG A 249 15.63 -1.74 6.24
CA ARG A 249 16.51 -0.79 5.56
C ARG A 249 15.98 -0.47 4.18
N TRP A 250 15.81 0.81 3.90
CA TRP A 250 15.30 1.28 2.62
C TRP A 250 15.83 2.66 2.28
N HIS A 251 15.71 3.04 1.03
CA HIS A 251 16.14 4.34 0.53
C HIS A 251 15.10 4.96 -0.39
N VAL A 252 15.07 6.29 -0.45
CA VAL A 252 14.15 7.06 -1.28
C VAL A 252 14.88 7.51 -2.54
N ARG A 253 14.23 7.38 -3.68
CA ARG A 253 14.75 7.89 -4.96
C ARG A 253 13.67 8.64 -5.70
N THR A 254 14.12 9.61 -6.50
CA THR A 254 13.30 10.19 -7.55
C THR A 254 13.06 9.14 -8.64
N VAL A 255 11.82 9.04 -9.12
CA VAL A 255 11.42 8.08 -10.16
C VAL A 255 10.62 8.80 -11.26
N PRO A 256 10.68 8.32 -12.52
CA PRO A 256 9.86 8.87 -13.59
C PRO A 256 8.38 8.86 -13.24
N PHE A 257 7.61 9.84 -13.72
CA PHE A 257 6.20 9.97 -13.32
C PHE A 257 5.36 8.72 -13.63
N GLY A 258 5.50 8.14 -14.82
CA GLY A 258 4.83 6.89 -15.16
C GLY A 258 5.17 5.71 -14.22
N VAL A 259 6.35 5.70 -13.58
CA VAL A 259 6.74 4.65 -12.63
C VAL A 259 5.99 4.78 -11.30
N VAL A 260 5.58 5.99 -10.91
CA VAL A 260 4.75 6.21 -9.70
C VAL A 260 3.45 5.40 -9.80
N TRP A 261 2.87 5.37 -10.98
CA TRP A 261 1.54 4.81 -11.26
C TRP A 261 1.56 3.37 -11.76
N ALA A 262 2.74 2.85 -12.14
CA ALA A 262 2.89 1.55 -12.77
C ALA A 262 2.24 0.42 -11.93
N LEU A 263 2.46 0.40 -10.61
CA LEU A 263 1.89 -0.63 -9.74
C LEU A 263 0.35 -0.65 -9.80
N LEU A 264 -0.28 0.53 -9.70
CA LEU A 264 -1.73 0.68 -9.75
C LEU A 264 -2.28 0.27 -11.12
N LEU A 265 -1.74 0.86 -12.19
CA LEU A 265 -2.26 0.70 -13.54
C LEU A 265 -1.99 -0.70 -14.10
N ASP A 266 -0.78 -1.24 -13.92
CA ASP A 266 -0.44 -2.60 -14.39
C ASP A 266 -1.20 -3.67 -13.58
N GLY A 267 -1.38 -3.42 -12.28
CA GLY A 267 -2.17 -4.28 -11.40
C GLY A 267 -3.64 -4.34 -11.81
N LEU A 268 -4.25 -3.17 -12.05
CA LEU A 268 -5.63 -3.06 -12.54
C LEU A 268 -5.78 -3.67 -13.94
N GLU A 269 -4.90 -3.35 -14.88
CA GLU A 269 -4.94 -3.91 -16.24
C GLU A 269 -4.87 -5.43 -16.22
N SER A 270 -3.93 -5.98 -15.44
CA SER A 270 -3.72 -7.43 -15.35
C SER A 270 -4.92 -8.14 -14.71
N ALA A 271 -5.48 -7.56 -13.65
CA ALA A 271 -6.65 -8.11 -12.99
C ALA A 271 -7.90 -8.03 -13.90
N ALA A 272 -8.14 -6.89 -14.54
CA ALA A 272 -9.22 -6.71 -15.51
C ALA A 272 -9.10 -7.70 -16.68
N ARG A 273 -7.90 -7.91 -17.22
CA ARG A 273 -7.66 -8.88 -18.30
C ARG A 273 -8.06 -10.30 -17.89
N VAL A 274 -7.73 -10.70 -16.65
CA VAL A 274 -8.12 -12.03 -16.14
C VAL A 274 -9.62 -12.11 -15.86
N ALA A 275 -10.23 -11.06 -15.29
CA ALA A 275 -11.66 -10.97 -15.07
C ALA A 275 -12.43 -11.13 -16.39
N GLY A 276 -12.07 -10.35 -17.42
CA GLY A 276 -12.69 -10.45 -18.74
C GLY A 276 -12.51 -11.83 -19.41
N ALA A 277 -11.34 -12.46 -19.24
CA ALA A 277 -11.07 -13.78 -19.81
C ALA A 277 -11.81 -14.94 -19.10
N THR A 278 -12.11 -14.78 -17.80
CA THR A 278 -12.76 -15.81 -16.99
C THR A 278 -14.27 -15.59 -16.84
N GLY A 279 -14.75 -14.37 -17.06
CA GLY A 279 -16.11 -13.95 -16.75
C GLY A 279 -16.35 -13.70 -15.26
N GLU A 280 -15.32 -13.84 -14.42
CA GLU A 280 -15.40 -13.65 -12.98
C GLU A 280 -15.17 -12.20 -12.60
N ALA A 281 -15.90 -11.71 -11.59
CA ALA A 281 -15.73 -10.36 -11.11
C ALA A 281 -14.34 -10.15 -10.49
N MET A 282 -13.79 -8.95 -10.69
CA MET A 282 -12.63 -8.49 -9.95
C MET A 282 -13.10 -7.90 -8.62
N VAL A 283 -12.46 -8.27 -7.52
CA VAL A 283 -12.71 -7.69 -6.20
C VAL A 283 -11.46 -6.97 -5.75
N ILE A 284 -11.59 -5.67 -5.49
CA ILE A 284 -10.51 -4.83 -4.95
C ILE A 284 -10.78 -4.61 -3.48
N THR A 285 -9.78 -4.84 -2.64
CA THR A 285 -9.87 -4.68 -1.19
C THR A 285 -8.66 -3.92 -0.68
N GLY A 286 -8.81 -3.14 0.39
CA GLY A 286 -7.65 -2.78 1.20
C GLY A 286 -7.05 -4.04 1.78
N GLU A 287 -5.74 -4.24 1.63
CA GLU A 287 -4.97 -5.06 2.54
C GLU A 287 -5.21 -4.48 3.93
N VAL A 288 -6.10 -5.15 4.66
CA VAL A 288 -6.02 -5.14 6.11
C VAL A 288 -4.68 -5.80 6.42
N GLY A 289 -3.64 -4.99 6.50
CA GLY A 289 -2.43 -5.37 7.18
C GLY A 289 -2.85 -5.76 8.60
N VAL A 290 -3.06 -7.05 8.82
CA VAL A 290 -3.22 -7.69 10.13
C VAL A 290 -4.45 -7.20 10.91
N ALA A 291 -5.50 -8.02 10.96
CA ALA A 291 -6.51 -7.97 12.03
C ALA A 291 -6.12 -8.91 13.17
#